data_AF-A0A522AYW2-F1
#
_entry.id   AF-A0A522AYW2-F1
#
_cell.length_a   1.000
_cell.length_b   1.000
_cell.length_c   1.000
_cell.angle_alpha   90.00
_cell.angle_beta   90.00
_cell.angle_gamma   90.00
#
_symmetry.space_group_name_H-M   'P 1'
#
loop_
_entity.id
_entity.type
_entity.pdbx_description
1 polymer ?
#
loop_
_entity_poly.entity_id
_entity_poly.type
_entity_poly.pdbx_seq_one_letter_code
_entity_poly.pdbx_strand_id
1 'polypeptide(L)'
;MTQLDPVVPDGACCAECAAHQPPRPVALTSRPALPQVPAAWRPTIRRGDDRMVTAVGVLLAAGLLGLAAASAARTALGGTIWLPLHIALAGAAGTAIAAVLPFFATALGKVAPARPLVRGGAVGLVAAGSLVAGYGMTTGVSGLAAIGGAAYLGGIVATAVAAFAPLRSA
;
A
#
# COMPACT_ATOMS: atom_id res chain seq x y z
N MET A 1 -44.86 -9.50 18.21
CA MET A 1 -44.33 -8.22 18.70
C MET A 1 -42.82 -8.37 18.77
N THR A 2 -42.15 -8.05 17.67
CA THR A 2 -40.71 -8.19 17.46
C THR A 2 -40.02 -6.91 17.90
N GLN A 3 -39.12 -7.02 18.86
CA GLN A 3 -38.31 -5.95 19.42
C GLN A 3 -37.21 -5.61 18.39
N LEU A 4 -37.23 -4.38 17.88
CA LEU A 4 -36.19 -3.83 17.00
C LEU A 4 -34.96 -3.48 17.84
N ASP A 5 -33.78 -3.97 17.44
CA ASP A 5 -32.48 -3.58 17.96
C ASP A 5 -32.18 -2.09 17.65
N PRO A 6 -31.57 -1.34 18.59
CA PRO A 6 -31.06 -0.01 18.29
C PRO A 6 -29.77 -0.09 17.46
N VAL A 7 -29.80 0.55 16.30
CA VAL A 7 -28.66 0.90 15.45
C VAL A 7 -27.62 1.66 16.29
N VAL A 8 -26.41 1.10 16.41
CA VAL A 8 -25.25 1.76 17.04
C VAL A 8 -24.63 2.73 16.03
N PRO A 9 -24.63 4.05 16.28
CA PRO A 9 -23.94 5.00 15.42
C PRO A 9 -22.43 5.03 15.75
N ASP A 10 -21.63 5.15 14.69
CA ASP A 10 -20.18 5.31 14.71
C ASP A 10 -19.73 6.40 15.69
N GLY A 11 -19.05 6.00 16.77
CA GLY A 11 -18.50 6.95 17.75
C GLY A 11 -18.27 6.40 19.16
N ALA A 12 -18.77 5.20 19.47
CA ALA A 12 -18.55 4.55 20.75
C ALA A 12 -17.14 3.95 20.85
N CYS A 13 -16.12 4.81 20.98
CA CYS A 13 -14.93 4.43 21.73
C CYS A 13 -15.40 4.00 23.13
N CYS A 14 -15.13 2.73 23.43
CA CYS A 14 -15.71 1.94 24.50
C CYS A 14 -15.61 2.62 25.89
N ALA A 15 -16.66 2.45 26.71
CA ALA A 15 -16.69 2.84 28.12
C ALA A 15 -15.47 2.34 28.91
N GLU A 16 -14.86 1.23 28.49
CA GLU A 16 -13.58 0.70 28.98
C GLU A 16 -12.42 1.73 28.97
N CYS A 17 -12.34 2.57 27.94
CA CYS A 17 -11.25 3.55 27.81
C CYS A 17 -11.43 4.73 28.78
N ALA A 18 -12.64 5.01 29.24
CA ALA A 18 -12.89 6.05 30.23
C ALA A 18 -12.37 5.65 31.63
N ALA A 19 -12.41 4.35 31.95
CA ALA A 19 -11.97 3.84 33.25
C ALA A 19 -10.44 3.86 33.45
N HIS A 20 -9.65 3.93 32.36
CA HIS A 20 -8.18 3.92 32.38
C HIS A 20 -7.54 5.28 32.06
N GLN A 21 -8.29 6.38 32.19
CA GLN A 21 -7.67 7.70 32.06
C GLN A 21 -6.68 7.92 33.22
N PRO A 22 -5.37 8.13 32.94
CA PRO A 22 -4.43 8.53 33.99
C PRO A 22 -4.90 9.86 34.61
N PRO A 23 -4.59 10.13 35.88
CA PRO A 23 -4.98 11.38 36.53
C PRO A 23 -4.52 12.56 35.66
N ARG A 24 -5.45 13.46 35.34
CA ARG A 24 -5.16 14.65 34.55
C ARG A 24 -3.96 15.37 35.19
N PRO A 25 -2.86 15.63 34.45
CA PRO A 25 -1.78 16.42 34.99
C PRO A 25 -2.35 17.77 35.40
N VAL A 26 -2.09 18.15 36.65
CA VAL A 26 -2.44 19.45 37.22
C VAL A 26 -2.05 20.53 36.22
N ALA A 27 -2.99 21.43 35.92
CA ALA A 27 -2.77 22.52 34.99
C ALA A 27 -1.57 23.36 35.46
N LEU A 28 -0.41 23.15 34.85
CA LEU A 28 0.71 24.07 34.91
C LEU A 28 0.25 25.35 34.19
N THR A 29 -0.25 26.31 34.95
CA THR A 29 -0.81 27.59 34.50
C THR A 29 0.24 28.57 33.96
N SER A 30 1.47 28.12 33.70
CA SER A 30 2.56 28.95 33.19
C SER A 30 3.33 28.25 32.09
N ARG A 31 2.64 27.85 31.00
CA ARG A 31 3.35 27.63 29.74
C ARG A 31 3.66 28.99 29.11
N PRO A 32 4.93 29.35 28.87
CA PRO A 32 5.22 30.51 28.05
C PRO A 32 4.52 30.33 26.70
N ALA A 33 3.88 31.40 26.22
CA ALA A 33 3.22 31.40 24.93
C ALA A 33 4.26 31.06 23.86
N LEU A 34 4.27 29.81 23.42
CA LEU A 34 5.10 29.39 22.29
C LEU A 34 4.73 30.31 21.12
N PRO A 35 5.71 30.88 20.40
CA PRO A 35 5.42 31.69 19.23
C PRO A 35 4.50 30.89 18.31
N GLN A 36 3.27 31.40 18.13
CA GLN A 36 2.29 30.75 17.28
C GLN A 36 2.80 30.88 15.85
N VAL A 37 3.44 29.82 15.36
CA VAL A 37 3.79 29.72 13.94
C VAL A 37 2.48 29.87 13.17
N PRO A 38 2.34 30.91 12.32
CA PRO A 38 1.09 31.20 11.65
C PRO A 38 0.61 29.95 10.92
N ALA A 39 -0.65 29.57 11.13
CA ALA A 39 -1.27 28.38 10.53
C ALA A 39 -1.28 28.38 8.99
N ALA A 40 -0.86 29.49 8.37
CA ALA A 40 -0.88 29.75 6.94
C ALA A 40 -0.03 28.78 6.08
N TRP A 41 0.85 27.98 6.69
CA TRP A 41 1.71 27.04 5.96
C TRP A 41 1.78 25.65 6.60
N ARG A 42 0.64 25.11 7.06
CA ARG A 42 0.52 23.66 7.25
C ARG A 42 0.02 23.05 5.95
N PRO A 43 0.87 22.51 5.07
CA PRO A 43 0.38 21.72 3.94
C PRO A 43 -0.55 20.65 4.49
N THR A 44 -1.79 20.64 4.03
CA THR A 44 -2.78 19.65 4.42
C THR A 44 -2.34 18.31 3.82
N ILE A 45 -1.57 17.54 4.59
CA ILE A 45 -1.16 16.19 4.18
C ILE A 45 -2.44 15.34 4.11
N ARG A 46 -2.98 15.16 2.91
CA ARG A 46 -4.11 14.26 2.64
C ARG A 46 -3.65 12.81 2.76
N ARG A 47 -3.47 12.34 3.99
CA ARG A 47 -3.07 10.95 4.31
C ARG A 47 -4.09 9.89 3.86
N GLY A 48 -5.31 10.31 3.52
CA GLY A 48 -6.37 9.42 3.03
C GLY A 48 -6.02 8.77 1.69
N ASP A 49 -5.54 9.57 0.73
CA ASP A 49 -5.19 9.08 -0.61
C ASP A 49 -4.01 8.11 -0.55
N ASP A 50 -3.02 8.37 0.32
CA ASP A 50 -1.88 7.47 0.53
C ASP A 50 -2.29 6.13 1.12
N ARG A 51 -3.23 6.15 2.09
CA ARG A 51 -3.79 4.93 2.68
C ARG A 51 -4.59 4.15 1.66
N MET A 52 -5.38 4.83 0.83
CA MET A 52 -6.16 4.20 -0.23
C MET A 52 -5.27 3.50 -1.25
N VAL A 53 -4.24 4.17 -1.77
CA VAL A 53 -3.29 3.56 -2.73
C VAL A 53 -2.61 2.34 -2.12
N THR A 54 -2.18 2.43 -0.86
CA THR A 54 -1.53 1.32 -0.16
C THR A 54 -2.51 0.16 0.05
N ALA A 55 -3.73 0.43 0.50
CA ALA A 55 -4.77 -0.59 0.71
C ALA A 55 -5.14 -1.29 -0.60
N VAL A 56 -5.36 -0.53 -1.68
CA VAL A 56 -5.63 -1.09 -3.01
C VAL A 56 -4.46 -1.95 -3.49
N GLY A 57 -3.21 -1.49 -3.30
CA GLY A 57 -2.02 -2.27 -3.66
C GLY A 57 -1.88 -3.56 -2.86
N VAL A 58 -2.20 -3.55 -1.58
CA VAL A 58 -2.23 -4.76 -0.72
C VAL A 58 -3.34 -5.72 -1.16
N LEU A 59 -4.53 -5.21 -1.49
CA LEU A 59 -5.63 -6.03 -2.01
C LEU A 59 -5.25 -6.66 -3.37
N LEU A 60 -4.59 -5.91 -4.26
CA LEU A 60 -4.07 -6.46 -5.51
C LEU A 60 -3.04 -7.56 -5.27
N ALA A 61 -2.12 -7.36 -4.33
CA ALA A 61 -1.14 -8.37 -3.95
C ALA A 61 -1.82 -9.64 -3.38
N ALA A 62 -2.84 -9.48 -2.54
CA ALA A 62 -3.62 -10.61 -2.02
C ALA A 62 -4.36 -11.35 -3.15
N GLY A 63 -4.93 -10.63 -4.11
CA GLY A 63 -5.54 -11.21 -5.31
C GLY A 63 -4.54 -12.01 -6.15
N LEU A 64 -3.35 -11.45 -6.39
CA LEU A 64 -2.27 -12.15 -7.08
C LEU A 64 -1.81 -13.39 -6.32
N LEU A 65 -1.75 -13.35 -4.99
CA LEU A 65 -1.42 -14.50 -4.17
C LEU A 65 -2.50 -15.59 -4.26
N GLY A 66 -3.78 -15.20 -4.26
CA GLY A 66 -4.89 -16.11 -4.51
C GLY A 66 -4.80 -16.76 -5.90
N LEU A 67 -4.43 -15.99 -6.93
CA LEU A 67 -4.19 -16.50 -8.28
C LEU A 67 -3.01 -17.48 -8.31
N ALA A 68 -1.93 -17.17 -7.60
CA ALA A 68 -0.78 -18.07 -7.46
C ALA A 68 -1.21 -19.39 -6.81
N ALA A 69 -1.97 -19.36 -5.72
CA ALA A 69 -2.50 -20.54 -5.05
C ALA A 69 -3.42 -21.38 -5.98
N ALA A 70 -4.32 -20.72 -6.71
CA ALA A 70 -5.18 -21.38 -7.68
C ALA A 70 -4.38 -22.05 -8.81
N SER A 71 -3.32 -21.39 -9.30
CA SER A 71 -2.44 -21.97 -10.32
C SER A 71 -1.59 -23.12 -9.76
N ALA A 72 -1.14 -23.02 -8.51
CA ALA A 72 -0.39 -24.08 -7.83
C ALA A 72 -1.21 -25.35 -7.67
N ALA A 73 -2.50 -25.22 -7.32
CA ALA A 73 -3.42 -26.35 -7.25
C ALA A 73 -3.53 -27.12 -8.58
N ARG A 74 -3.45 -26.41 -9.72
CA ARG A 74 -3.41 -27.07 -11.04
C ARG A 74 -2.07 -27.74 -11.33
N THR A 75 -0.96 -27.17 -10.86
CA THR A 75 0.36 -27.80 -11.03
C THR A 75 0.53 -29.10 -10.24
N ALA A 76 -0.21 -29.26 -9.13
CA ALA A 76 -0.25 -30.53 -8.38
C ALA A 76 -0.78 -31.71 -9.20
N LEU A 77 -1.44 -31.45 -10.33
CA LEU A 77 -1.94 -32.45 -11.28
C LEU A 77 -0.93 -32.80 -12.40
N GLY A 78 0.35 -32.37 -12.28
CA GLY A 78 1.42 -32.69 -13.23
C GLY A 78 1.93 -31.52 -14.08
N GLY A 79 1.77 -30.27 -13.61
CA GLY A 79 2.22 -29.07 -14.30
C GLY A 79 3.54 -28.49 -13.79
N THR A 80 4.11 -27.53 -14.53
CA THR A 80 5.35 -26.83 -14.15
C THR A 80 5.11 -25.81 -13.03
N ILE A 81 5.94 -25.83 -11.98
CA ILE A 81 5.82 -24.90 -10.83
C ILE A 81 6.22 -23.45 -11.13
N TRP A 82 6.76 -23.18 -12.32
CA TRP A 82 7.28 -21.86 -12.68
C TRP A 82 6.22 -20.75 -12.59
N LEU A 83 5.03 -20.99 -13.12
CA LEU A 83 3.95 -19.99 -13.14
C LEU A 83 3.46 -19.60 -11.74
N PRO A 84 3.05 -20.54 -10.84
CA PRO A 84 2.64 -20.17 -9.49
C PRO A 84 3.74 -19.46 -8.72
N LEU A 85 4.99 -19.89 -8.87
CA LEU A 85 6.12 -19.25 -8.21
C LEU A 85 6.33 -17.82 -8.71
N HIS A 86 6.23 -17.59 -10.03
CA HIS A 86 6.37 -16.25 -10.62
C HIS A 86 5.25 -15.32 -10.15
N ILE A 87 4.00 -15.78 -10.16
CA ILE A 87 2.84 -14.97 -9.71
C ILE A 87 2.97 -14.67 -8.21
N ALA A 88 3.38 -15.62 -7.37
CA ALA A 88 3.57 -15.40 -5.95
C ALA A 88 4.71 -14.40 -5.66
N LEU A 89 5.86 -14.58 -6.30
CA LEU A 89 7.07 -13.82 -5.98
C LEU A 89 7.11 -12.48 -6.72
N ALA A 90 7.09 -12.51 -8.05
CA ALA A 90 7.17 -11.29 -8.85
C ALA A 90 5.85 -10.50 -8.76
N GLY A 91 4.71 -11.20 -8.84
CA GLY A 91 3.39 -10.58 -8.75
C GLY A 91 3.04 -10.13 -7.33
N ALA A 92 2.65 -11.06 -6.46
CA ALA A 92 2.10 -10.73 -5.15
C ALA A 92 3.13 -10.02 -4.25
N ALA A 93 4.30 -10.61 -4.01
CA ALA A 93 5.30 -10.00 -3.14
C ALA A 93 5.86 -8.69 -3.73
N GLY A 94 6.16 -8.65 -5.03
CA GLY A 94 6.59 -7.43 -5.71
C GLY A 94 5.57 -6.29 -5.60
N THR A 95 4.29 -6.58 -5.84
CA THR A 95 3.21 -5.58 -5.72
C THR A 95 3.02 -5.10 -4.29
N ALA A 96 3.09 -6.00 -3.31
CA ALA A 96 3.00 -5.64 -1.89
C ALA A 96 4.13 -4.69 -1.47
N ILE A 97 5.38 -5.03 -1.84
CA ILE A 97 6.54 -4.18 -1.57
C ILE A 97 6.36 -2.82 -2.26
N ALA A 98 5.94 -2.82 -3.52
CA ALA A 98 5.73 -1.59 -4.27
C ALA A 98 4.66 -0.67 -3.67
N ALA A 99 3.61 -1.24 -3.09
CA ALA A 99 2.54 -0.49 -2.44
C ALA A 99 2.99 0.13 -1.11
N VAL A 100 3.73 -0.64 -0.32
CA VAL A 100 4.02 -0.33 1.09
C VAL A 100 5.32 0.48 1.26
N LEU A 101 6.34 0.26 0.43
CA LEU A 101 7.64 0.91 0.56
C LEU A 101 7.57 2.46 0.56
N PRO A 102 6.85 3.13 -0.36
CA PRO A 102 6.79 4.59 -0.38
C PRO A 102 6.07 5.17 0.86
N PHE A 103 5.16 4.41 1.47
CA PHE A 103 4.50 4.82 2.70
C PHE A 103 5.48 4.83 3.87
N PHE A 104 6.29 3.78 4.04
CA PHE A 104 7.31 3.76 5.10
C PHE A 104 8.41 4.79 4.88
N ALA A 105 8.87 4.99 3.64
CA ALA A 105 9.90 5.98 3.34
C ALA A 105 9.50 7.40 3.78
N THR A 106 8.25 7.79 3.49
CA THR A 106 7.74 9.12 3.83
C THR A 106 7.42 9.25 5.33
N ALA A 107 6.91 8.18 5.96
CA ALA A 107 6.66 8.14 7.40
C ALA A 107 7.94 8.27 8.23
N LEU A 108 9.02 7.56 7.84
CA LEU A 108 10.32 7.61 8.51
C LEU A 108 11.05 8.92 8.25
N GLY A 109 11.00 9.42 7.01
CA GLY A 109 11.63 10.68 6.63
C GLY A 109 10.91 11.94 7.14
N LYS A 110 9.68 11.82 7.62
CA LYS A 110 8.80 12.95 7.98
C LYS A 110 8.58 13.94 6.82
N VAL A 111 8.58 13.43 5.59
CA VAL A 111 8.46 14.21 4.34
C VAL A 111 7.08 14.07 3.70
N ALA A 112 6.73 15.03 2.84
CA ALA A 112 5.51 14.93 2.03
C ALA A 112 5.62 13.78 1.01
N PRO A 113 4.55 12.99 0.79
CA PRO A 113 4.57 11.88 -0.14
C PRO A 113 4.53 12.31 -1.60
N ALA A 114 5.05 11.45 -2.48
CA ALA A 114 4.90 11.61 -3.93
C ALA A 114 3.42 11.56 -4.34
N ARG A 115 3.10 12.15 -5.49
CA ARG A 115 1.72 12.22 -6.02
C ARG A 115 1.06 10.83 -6.07
N PRO A 116 -0.21 10.68 -5.63
CA PRO A 116 -0.86 9.37 -5.52
C PRO A 116 -0.99 8.66 -6.87
N LEU A 117 -1.18 9.40 -7.97
CA LEU A 117 -1.23 8.83 -9.33
C LEU A 117 0.09 8.18 -9.75
N VAL A 118 1.24 8.76 -9.38
CA VAL A 118 2.55 8.18 -9.72
C VAL A 118 2.77 6.89 -8.94
N ARG A 119 2.41 6.89 -7.66
CA ARG A 119 2.49 5.69 -6.81
C ARG A 119 1.56 4.58 -7.29
N GLY A 120 0.29 4.90 -7.53
CA GLY A 120 -0.69 3.95 -8.05
C GLY A 120 -0.30 3.42 -9.43
N GLY A 121 0.20 4.29 -10.31
CA GLY A 121 0.75 3.92 -11.61
C GLY A 121 1.90 2.93 -11.48
N ALA A 122 2.88 3.20 -10.61
CA ALA A 122 4.02 2.30 -10.38
C ALA A 122 3.58 0.92 -9.87
N VAL A 123 2.68 0.87 -8.87
CA VAL A 123 2.12 -0.38 -8.34
C VAL A 123 1.37 -1.15 -9.43
N GLY A 124 0.54 -0.45 -10.21
CA GLY A 124 -0.17 -1.04 -11.33
C GLY A 124 0.77 -1.60 -12.39
N LEU A 125 1.88 -0.91 -12.67
CA LEU A 125 2.90 -1.32 -13.63
C LEU A 125 3.63 -2.59 -13.19
N VAL A 126 3.96 -2.70 -11.90
CA VAL A 126 4.52 -3.92 -11.30
C VAL A 126 3.52 -5.08 -11.40
N ALA A 127 2.28 -4.87 -10.96
CA ALA A 127 1.25 -5.91 -10.98
C ALA A 127 0.96 -6.40 -12.41
N ALA A 128 0.65 -5.48 -13.32
CA ALA A 128 0.34 -5.80 -14.71
C ALA A 128 1.56 -6.39 -15.45
N GLY A 129 2.76 -5.83 -15.26
CA GLY A 129 3.98 -6.32 -15.86
C GLY A 129 4.27 -7.78 -15.48
N SER A 130 4.09 -8.14 -14.20
CA SER A 130 4.27 -9.51 -13.74
C SER A 130 3.27 -10.50 -14.37
N LEU A 131 2.01 -10.09 -14.52
CA LEU A 131 0.98 -10.92 -15.14
C LEU A 131 1.24 -11.12 -16.65
N VAL A 132 1.59 -10.04 -17.34
CA VAL A 132 1.90 -10.08 -18.79
C VAL A 132 3.16 -10.92 -19.04
N ALA A 133 4.19 -10.79 -18.18
CA ALA A 133 5.39 -11.60 -18.26
C ALA A 133 5.09 -13.09 -18.04
N GLY A 134 4.34 -13.41 -16.99
CA GLY A 134 3.91 -14.78 -16.69
C GLY A 134 3.10 -15.40 -17.82
N TYR A 135 2.13 -14.67 -18.36
CA TYR A 135 1.28 -15.11 -19.47
C TYR A 135 2.06 -15.28 -20.79
N GLY A 136 2.97 -14.35 -21.10
CA GLY A 136 3.82 -14.45 -22.29
C GLY A 136 4.71 -15.70 -22.28
N MET A 137 5.25 -16.05 -21.11
CA MET A 137 6.07 -17.25 -20.96
C MET A 137 5.27 -18.55 -21.07
N THR A 138 4.03 -18.60 -20.56
CA THR A 138 3.20 -19.81 -20.65
C THR A 138 2.63 -20.03 -22.05
N THR A 139 2.43 -18.96 -22.82
CA THR A 139 1.96 -19.01 -24.21
C THR A 139 3.10 -19.12 -25.22
N GLY A 140 4.36 -19.03 -24.79
CA GLY A 140 5.54 -19.07 -25.66
C GLY A 140 5.76 -17.80 -26.50
N VAL A 141 5.00 -16.72 -26.24
CA VAL A 141 5.11 -15.45 -26.95
C VAL A 141 6.18 -14.59 -26.29
N SER A 142 7.44 -14.80 -26.71
CA SER A 142 8.63 -14.14 -26.13
C SER A 142 8.57 -12.61 -26.14
N GLY A 143 8.00 -12.00 -27.19
CA GLY A 143 7.82 -10.55 -27.26
C GLY A 143 6.89 -10.01 -26.16
N LEU A 144 5.81 -10.75 -25.85
CA LEU A 144 4.88 -10.37 -24.79
C LEU A 144 5.53 -10.53 -23.41
N ALA A 145 6.29 -11.61 -23.22
CA ALA A 145 7.07 -11.81 -22.00
C ALA A 145 8.08 -10.67 -21.76
N ALA A 146 8.77 -10.23 -22.82
CA ALA A 146 9.72 -9.12 -22.76
C ALA A 146 9.04 -7.79 -22.43
N ILE A 147 7.89 -7.49 -23.04
CA ILE A 147 7.11 -6.28 -22.74
C ILE A 147 6.64 -6.29 -21.27
N GLY A 148 6.12 -7.43 -20.81
CA GLY A 148 5.71 -7.60 -19.42
C GLY A 148 6.87 -7.42 -18.44
N GLY A 149 8.02 -8.03 -18.74
CA GLY A 149 9.24 -7.88 -17.94
C GLY A 149 9.77 -6.44 -17.91
N ALA A 150 9.80 -5.76 -19.06
CA ALA A 150 10.20 -4.36 -19.14
C ALA A 150 9.25 -3.45 -18.35
N ALA A 151 7.94 -3.69 -18.46
CA ALA A 151 6.94 -3.00 -17.64
C ALA A 151 7.21 -3.26 -16.15
N TYR A 152 7.37 -4.52 -15.73
CA TYR A 152 7.66 -4.85 -14.33
C TYR A 152 8.88 -4.10 -13.78
N LEU A 153 9.99 -4.09 -14.53
CA LEU A 153 11.21 -3.37 -14.16
C LEU A 153 11.00 -1.85 -14.12
N GLY A 154 10.30 -1.28 -15.10
CA GLY A 154 9.93 0.12 -15.11
C GLY A 154 9.07 0.50 -13.90
N GLY A 155 8.16 -0.38 -13.50
CA GLY A 155 7.36 -0.26 -12.28
C GLY A 155 8.22 -0.21 -11.01
N ILE A 156 9.20 -1.11 -10.88
CA ILE A 156 10.15 -1.13 -9.75
C ILE A 156 10.93 0.19 -9.68
N VAL A 157 11.47 0.65 -10.80
CA VAL A 157 12.21 1.92 -10.86
C VAL A 157 11.31 3.08 -10.49
N ALA A 158 10.08 3.13 -11.01
CA ALA A 158 9.10 4.16 -10.67
C ALA A 158 8.74 4.14 -9.17
N THR A 159 8.59 2.96 -8.57
CA THR A 159 8.37 2.80 -7.12
C THR A 159 9.56 3.33 -6.33
N ALA A 160 10.78 2.98 -6.71
CA ALA A 160 11.99 3.47 -6.03
C ALA A 160 12.08 4.99 -6.11
N VAL A 161 11.85 5.57 -7.30
CA VAL A 161 11.79 7.03 -7.47
C VAL A 161 10.69 7.63 -6.60
N ALA A 162 9.49 7.06 -6.57
CA ALA A 162 8.39 7.56 -5.74
C ALA A 162 8.68 7.47 -4.23
N ALA A 163 9.47 6.49 -3.80
CA ALA A 163 9.86 6.31 -2.39
C ALA A 163 10.98 7.27 -1.97
N PHE A 164 12.01 7.47 -2.81
CA PHE A 164 13.23 8.19 -2.42
C PHE A 164 13.33 9.62 -2.95
N ALA A 165 12.65 9.97 -4.05
CA ALA A 165 12.68 11.32 -4.61
C ALA A 165 12.14 12.43 -3.67
N PRO A 166 11.22 12.17 -2.71
CA PRO A 166 10.84 13.15 -1.70
C PRO A 166 11.91 13.39 -0.63
N LEU A 167 12.76 12.40 -0.35
CA LEU A 167 13.79 12.47 0.70
C LEU A 167 14.99 13.33 0.29
N ARG A 168 15.32 13.38 -1.01
CA ARG A 168 16.39 14.24 -1.54
C ARG A 168 16.10 15.74 -1.45
N SER A 169 14.84 16.12 -1.23
CA SER A 169 14.38 17.50 -1.14
C SER A 169 14.09 17.97 0.28
N ALA A 170 14.35 17.10 1.27
CA ALA A 170 14.16 17.36 2.69
C ALA A 170 15.48 17.80 3.33
#